data_AF-Q4N1J8-F1
#
_entry.id   AF-Q4N1J8-F1
#
_cell.length_a   1.000
_cell.length_b   1.000
_cell.length_c   1.000
_cell.angle_alpha   90.00
_cell.angle_beta   90.00
_cell.angle_gamma   90.00
#
_symmetry.space_group_name_H-M   'P 1'
#
loop_
_entity.id
_entity.type
_entity.pdbx_description
1 polymer ?
#
loop_
_entity_poly.entity_id
_entity_poly.type
_entity_poly.pdbx_seq_one_letter_code
_entity_poly.pdbx_strand_id
1 'polypeptide(L)'
;MYGGLFSVWRFNGFYLNQLRSIVQSSFAKSSKSKKTNNLPFKVTRTPSGNLAVYLKIRAHGTVLYTVVRHIYGDVQAMKEQLRILCESPVRERVGSLEVQGMHVKKIKKWLVSCGFVHMS
;
A
#
# COMPACT_ATOMS: atom_id res chain seq x y z
N MET A 1 81.92 -27.74 9.05
CA MET A 1 81.77 -28.25 10.44
C MET A 1 82.54 -27.26 11.31
N TYR A 2 82.04 -26.45 12.24
CA TYR A 2 80.87 -26.37 13.14
C TYR A 2 80.53 -24.85 13.26
N GLY A 3 79.32 -24.32 13.46
CA GLY A 3 78.36 -24.49 14.57
C GLY A 3 78.20 -23.17 15.34
N GLY A 4 76.97 -22.72 15.64
CA GLY A 4 76.63 -21.56 16.51
C GLY A 4 75.67 -20.56 15.85
N LEU A 5 74.34 -20.51 16.07
CA LEU A 5 73.47 -20.46 17.27
C LEU A 5 73.36 -19.05 17.89
N PHE A 6 72.36 -18.26 17.44
CA PHE A 6 71.70 -17.14 18.13
C PHE A 6 70.33 -16.93 17.42
N SER A 7 69.21 -17.43 17.95
CA SER A 7 68.32 -16.83 18.95
C SER A 7 67.43 -15.67 18.44
N VAL A 8 66.11 -15.95 18.39
CA VAL A 8 64.96 -15.03 18.59
C VAL A 8 64.77 -14.01 17.43
N TRP A 9 63.61 -13.87 16.79
CA TRP A 9 62.41 -13.23 17.32
C TRP A 9 61.13 -13.68 16.60
N ARG A 10 60.18 -14.07 17.45
CA ARG A 10 58.72 -14.02 17.33
C ARG A 10 58.22 -12.88 16.43
N PHE A 11 57.43 -13.19 15.41
CA PHE A 11 56.44 -12.26 14.88
C PHE A 11 55.06 -12.90 14.76
N ASN A 12 54.13 -12.17 15.36
CA ASN A 12 52.73 -12.47 15.59
C ASN A 12 51.97 -12.83 14.31
N GLY A 13 50.98 -13.70 14.49
CA GLY A 13 49.93 -13.94 13.52
C GLY A 13 49.16 -12.66 13.17
N PHE A 14 48.75 -12.62 11.91
CA PHE A 14 47.70 -11.75 11.43
C PHE A 14 46.57 -12.63 10.91
N TYR A 15 45.69 -13.05 11.82
CA TYR A 15 44.28 -13.15 11.49
C TYR A 15 43.76 -11.73 11.46
N LEU A 16 43.11 -11.32 10.37
CA LEU A 16 41.97 -10.42 10.39
C LEU A 16 41.34 -10.42 8.99
N ASN A 17 40.40 -11.36 8.84
CA ASN A 17 39.13 -11.26 8.12
C ASN A 17 39.02 -10.09 7.15
N GLN A 18 39.14 -10.39 5.86
CA GLN A 18 38.52 -9.57 4.83
C GLN A 18 37.03 -9.47 5.12
N LEU A 19 36.61 -8.33 5.66
CA LEU A 19 35.23 -7.94 5.82
C LEU A 19 34.61 -7.86 4.43
N ARG A 20 33.87 -8.90 4.05
CA ARG A 20 32.91 -8.85 2.95
C ARG A 20 31.91 -7.74 3.26
N SER A 21 32.09 -6.57 2.67
CA SER A 21 31.06 -5.55 2.67
C SER A 21 29.91 -6.05 1.79
N ILE A 22 28.88 -6.62 2.41
CA ILE A 22 27.58 -6.81 1.77
C ILE A 22 26.97 -5.42 1.68
N VAL A 23 27.38 -4.64 0.68
CA VAL A 23 26.69 -3.41 0.31
C VAL A 23 25.34 -3.84 -0.26
N GLN A 24 24.29 -3.75 0.54
CA GLN A 24 22.91 -3.88 0.08
C GLN A 24 22.61 -2.71 -0.85
N SER A 25 22.89 -2.88 -2.14
CA SER A 25 22.49 -1.93 -3.17
C SER A 25 20.98 -1.84 -3.19
N SER A 26 20.50 -0.69 -2.72
CA SER A 26 19.33 -0.01 -3.26
C SER A 26 17.99 -0.76 -3.18
N PHE A 27 17.46 -0.91 -1.96
CA PHE A 27 16.01 -0.86 -1.74
C PHE A 27 15.46 0.58 -1.83
N ALA A 28 16.03 1.42 -2.70
CA ALA A 28 15.43 2.70 -3.05
C ALA A 28 14.28 2.43 -4.03
N LYS A 29 13.16 1.92 -3.51
CA LYS A 29 11.87 2.01 -4.20
C LYS A 29 11.61 3.49 -4.42
N SER A 30 11.97 4.00 -5.60
CA SER A 30 11.41 5.24 -6.12
C SER A 30 9.91 5.02 -6.22
N SER A 31 9.17 5.42 -5.18
CA SER A 31 7.73 5.53 -5.25
C SER A 31 7.45 6.60 -6.28
N LYS A 32 7.32 6.20 -7.55
CA LYS A 32 6.84 7.05 -8.62
C LYS A 32 5.45 7.50 -8.20
N SER A 33 5.37 8.62 -7.48
CA SER A 33 4.12 9.22 -7.06
C SER A 33 3.43 9.64 -8.35
N LYS A 34 2.60 8.74 -8.91
CA LYS A 34 1.66 9.11 -9.97
C LYS A 34 0.98 10.38 -9.46
N LYS A 35 1.11 11.47 -10.22
CA LYS A 35 0.39 12.73 -9.95
C LYS A 35 -1.03 12.34 -9.58
N THR A 36 -1.40 12.54 -8.32
CA THR A 36 -2.80 12.47 -7.93
C THR A 36 -3.45 13.55 -8.78
N ASN A 37 -4.23 13.14 -9.79
CA ASN A 37 -5.14 14.06 -10.44
C ASN A 37 -5.82 14.84 -9.31
N ASN A 38 -5.92 16.16 -9.46
CA ASN A 38 -6.37 17.06 -8.39
C ASN A 38 -7.87 16.82 -8.14
N LEU A 39 -8.21 15.66 -7.57
CA LEU A 39 -9.56 15.22 -7.30
C LEU A 39 -10.05 15.99 -6.07
N PRO A 40 -11.32 16.43 -6.07
CA PRO A 40 -11.88 17.14 -4.93
C PRO A 40 -12.07 16.24 -3.70
N PHE A 41 -11.85 14.92 -3.84
CA PHE A 41 -11.91 13.94 -2.76
C PHE A 41 -10.70 13.01 -2.75
N LYS A 42 -10.47 12.41 -1.58
CA LYS A 42 -9.42 11.42 -1.34
C LYS A 42 -9.98 10.25 -0.54
N VAL A 43 -9.57 9.05 -0.91
CA VAL A 43 -9.82 7.84 -0.12
C VAL A 43 -8.51 7.39 0.51
N THR A 44 -8.46 7.32 1.83
CA THR A 44 -7.28 6.79 2.53
C THR A 44 -7.40 5.28 2.73
N ARG A 45 -6.25 4.64 2.93
CA ARG A 45 -6.18 3.21 3.20
C ARG A 45 -6.57 2.92 4.64
N THR A 46 -6.96 1.68 4.90
CA THR A 46 -7.00 1.14 6.26
C THR A 46 -5.59 1.02 6.83
N PRO A 47 -5.42 0.92 8.17
CA PRO A 47 -4.11 0.66 8.78
C PRO A 47 -3.39 -0.57 8.19
N SER A 48 -4.15 -1.59 7.76
CA SER A 48 -3.63 -2.78 7.08
C SER A 48 -3.19 -2.56 5.62
N GLY A 49 -3.24 -1.34 5.10
CA GLY A 49 -2.83 -1.00 3.73
C GLY A 49 -3.86 -1.25 2.63
N ASN A 50 -5.01 -1.84 2.96
CA ASN A 50 -6.09 -2.13 2.02
C ASN A 50 -6.95 -0.89 1.67
N LEU A 51 -7.56 -0.91 0.47
CA LEU A 51 -8.58 0.06 0.09
C LEU A 51 -9.83 -0.15 0.97
N ALA A 52 -10.39 0.93 1.50
CA ALA A 52 -11.55 0.93 2.37
C ALA A 52 -12.88 0.70 1.61
N VAL A 53 -12.94 -0.35 0.80
CA VAL A 53 -14.10 -0.76 -0.01
C VAL A 53 -14.46 -2.21 0.32
N TYR A 54 -15.66 -2.42 0.85
CA TYR A 54 -16.11 -3.73 1.34
C TYR A 54 -17.59 -3.99 1.04
N LEU A 55 -17.96 -5.26 1.00
CA LEU A 55 -19.36 -5.68 0.86
C LEU A 55 -20.04 -5.64 2.24
N LYS A 56 -21.28 -5.21 2.27
CA LYS A 56 -22.16 -5.22 3.44
C LYS A 56 -23.45 -5.91 3.07
N ILE A 57 -23.76 -6.96 3.81
CA ILE A 57 -24.95 -7.79 3.62
C ILE A 57 -25.98 -7.35 4.65
N ARG A 58 -27.23 -7.16 4.23
CA ARG A 58 -28.39 -6.84 5.09
C ARG A 58 -29.55 -7.78 4.75
N ALA A 59 -30.60 -7.73 5.58
CA ALA A 59 -31.84 -8.48 5.39
C ALA A 59 -31.58 -9.97 5.10
N HIS A 60 -30.82 -10.63 5.99
CA HIS A 60 -30.51 -12.06 5.89
C HIS A 60 -29.93 -12.53 4.54
N GLY A 61 -29.19 -11.67 3.84
CA GLY A 61 -28.57 -12.04 2.55
C GLY A 61 -29.26 -11.46 1.33
N THR A 62 -30.49 -10.97 1.44
CA THR A 62 -31.26 -10.50 0.29
C THR A 62 -30.73 -9.18 -0.26
N VAL A 63 -30.19 -8.31 0.60
CA VAL A 63 -29.76 -6.97 0.18
C VAL A 63 -28.26 -6.81 0.37
N LEU A 64 -27.56 -6.60 -0.75
CA LEU A 64 -26.13 -6.35 -0.80
C LEU A 64 -25.86 -4.86 -1.06
N TYR A 65 -24.91 -4.31 -0.30
CA TYR A 65 -24.37 -2.98 -0.49
C TYR A 65 -22.85 -3.04 -0.60
N THR A 66 -22.28 -2.22 -1.47
CA THR A 66 -20.84 -1.95 -1.46
C THR A 66 -20.60 -0.66 -0.71
N VAL A 67 -19.81 -0.71 0.35
CA VAL A 67 -19.54 0.42 1.22
C VAL A 67 -18.13 0.93 0.97
N VAL A 68 -18.01 2.25 0.81
CA VAL A 68 -16.74 2.96 0.72
C VAL A 68 -16.56 3.83 1.95
N ARG A 69 -15.39 3.73 2.58
CA ARG A 69 -15.01 4.39 3.83
C ARG A 69 -13.76 5.24 3.67
N HIS A 70 -13.44 5.99 4.72
CA HIS A 70 -12.21 6.79 4.83
C HIS A 70 -12.12 7.83 3.70
N ILE A 71 -13.24 8.50 3.45
CA ILE A 71 -13.40 9.52 2.42
C ILE A 71 -13.13 10.88 3.05
N TYR A 72 -12.35 11.71 2.38
CA TYR A 72 -11.99 13.07 2.77
C TYR A 72 -12.21 14.02 1.59
N GLY A 73 -12.49 15.29 1.88
CA GLY A 73 -12.80 16.30 0.85
C GLY A 73 -14.28 16.28 0.46
N ASP A 74 -14.57 16.53 -0.82
CA ASP A 74 -15.93 16.64 -1.35
C ASP A 74 -16.59 15.26 -1.53
N VAL A 75 -17.35 14.87 -0.52
CA VAL A 75 -18.11 13.61 -0.49
C VAL A 75 -19.22 13.59 -1.56
N GLN A 76 -19.81 14.74 -1.91
CA GLN A 76 -20.86 14.80 -2.92
C GLN A 76 -20.30 14.54 -4.32
N ALA A 77 -19.14 15.10 -4.64
CA ALA A 77 -18.45 14.81 -5.90
C ALA A 77 -18.13 13.31 -6.03
N MET A 78 -17.66 12.68 -4.96
CA MET A 78 -17.40 11.23 -4.96
C MET A 78 -18.67 10.40 -5.13
N LYS A 79 -19.76 10.79 -4.47
CA LYS A 79 -21.07 10.13 -4.57
C LYS A 79 -21.60 10.16 -6.00
N GLU A 80 -21.52 11.31 -6.67
CA GLU A 80 -21.97 11.44 -8.06
C GLU A 80 -21.11 10.59 -9.01
N GLN A 81 -19.79 10.60 -8.84
CA GLN A 81 -18.88 9.73 -9.59
C GLN A 81 -19.20 8.24 -9.39
N LEU A 82 -19.50 7.81 -8.16
CA LEU A 82 -19.90 6.43 -7.87
C LEU A 82 -21.24 6.07 -8.48
N ARG A 83 -22.19 7.01 -8.52
CA ARG A 83 -23.50 6.85 -9.15
C ARG A 83 -23.35 6.62 -10.65
N ILE A 84 -22.53 7.42 -11.32
CA ILE A 84 -22.22 7.27 -12.75
C ILE A 84 -21.47 5.96 -12.99
N LEU A 85 -20.45 5.66 -12.18
CA LEU A 85 -19.62 4.46 -12.35
C LEU A 85 -20.43 3.17 -12.18
N CYS A 86 -21.33 3.10 -11.19
CA CYS A 86 -22.04 1.87 -10.86
C CYS A 86 -23.46 1.81 -11.43
N GLU A 87 -23.96 2.91 -12.01
CA GLU A 87 -25.34 3.05 -12.50
C GLU A 87 -26.37 2.63 -11.44
N SER A 88 -26.02 2.89 -10.18
CA SER A 88 -26.71 2.35 -9.00
C SER A 88 -26.92 3.45 -7.96
N PRO A 89 -27.99 3.38 -7.16
CA PRO A 89 -28.26 4.39 -6.15
C PRO A 89 -27.17 4.36 -5.06
N VAL A 90 -26.67 5.55 -4.71
CA VAL A 90 -25.65 5.75 -3.68
C VAL A 90 -26.26 6.50 -2.50
N ARG A 91 -26.25 5.88 -1.33
CA ARG A 91 -26.72 6.47 -0.07
C ARG A 91 -25.54 6.99 0.71
N GLU A 92 -25.69 8.20 1.21
CA GLU A 92 -24.72 8.80 2.11
C GLU A 92 -25.01 8.41 3.56
N ARG A 93 -23.94 8.11 4.29
CA ARG A 93 -23.93 7.81 5.72
C ARG A 93 -22.78 8.57 6.35
N VAL A 94 -22.83 8.73 7.67
CA VAL A 94 -21.76 9.39 8.42
C VAL A 94 -20.43 8.66 8.15
N GLY A 95 -19.51 9.34 7.48
CA GLY A 95 -18.17 8.83 7.13
C GLY A 95 -18.14 7.68 6.10
N SER A 96 -19.23 7.41 5.37
CA SER A 96 -19.26 6.35 4.35
C SER A 96 -20.30 6.56 3.25
N LEU A 97 -20.03 5.98 2.07
CA LEU A 97 -20.97 5.91 0.95
C LEU A 97 -21.38 4.46 0.73
N GLU A 98 -22.68 4.18 0.73
CA GLU A 98 -23.26 2.86 0.48
C GLU A 98 -23.86 2.82 -0.94
N VAL A 99 -23.25 2.06 -1.84
CA VAL A 99 -23.76 1.79 -3.19
C VAL A 99 -24.59 0.51 -3.14
N GLN A 100 -25.81 0.51 -3.69
CA GLN A 100 -26.61 -0.72 -3.79
C GLN A 100 -25.94 -1.70 -4.76
N GLY A 101 -25.87 -2.99 -4.39
CA GLY A 101 -25.29 -4.04 -5.22
C GLY A 101 -23.83 -4.40 -4.91
N MET A 102 -23.31 -5.39 -5.64
CA MET A 102 -21.95 -5.92 -5.49
C MET A 102 -21.00 -5.29 -6.53
N HIS A 103 -20.36 -4.18 -6.15
CA HIS A 103 -19.48 -3.39 -7.02
C HIS A 103 -18.04 -3.28 -6.48
N VAL A 104 -17.66 -4.09 -5.48
CA VAL A 104 -16.35 -4.03 -4.81
C VAL A 104 -15.19 -4.03 -5.80
N LYS A 105 -15.16 -4.99 -6.75
CA LYS A 105 -14.09 -5.10 -7.74
C LYS A 105 -14.04 -3.89 -8.69
N LYS A 106 -15.21 -3.42 -9.13
CA LYS A 106 -15.35 -2.26 -10.04
C LYS A 106 -14.82 -1.00 -9.38
N ILE A 107 -15.25 -0.72 -8.15
CA ILE A 107 -14.85 0.48 -7.39
C ILE A 107 -13.36 0.43 -7.05
N LYS A 108 -12.84 -0.73 -6.61
CA LYS A 108 -11.40 -0.87 -6.35
C LYS A 108 -10.57 -0.59 -7.61
N LYS A 109 -10.96 -1.13 -8.77
CA LYS A 109 -10.27 -0.89 -10.04
C LYS A 109 -10.29 0.59 -10.43
N TRP A 110 -11.43 1.26 -10.26
CA TRP A 110 -11.57 2.69 -10.52
C TRP A 110 -10.69 3.54 -9.59
N LEU A 111 -10.69 3.27 -8.28
CA LEU A 111 -9.83 3.96 -7.32
C LEU A 111 -8.33 3.80 -7.67
N VAL A 112 -7.93 2.61 -8.10
CA VAL A 112 -6.56 2.37 -8.59
C VAL A 112 -6.25 3.19 -9.85
N SER A 113 -7.21 3.33 -10.76
CA SER A 113 -7.07 4.18 -11.95
C SER A 113 -6.94 5.67 -11.60
N CYS A 114 -7.63 6.13 -10.55
CA CYS A 114 -7.49 7.50 -10.03
C CYS A 114 -6.14 7.76 -9.34
N GLY A 115 -5.34 6.71 -9.09
CA GLY A 115 -4.03 6.81 -8.44
C GLY A 115 -4.02 6.34 -6.98
N PHE A 116 -5.14 5.87 -6.44
CA PHE A 116 -5.19 5.29 -5.09
C PHE A 116 -4.68 3.85 -5.13
N VAL A 117 -3.48 3.62 -4.62
CA VAL A 117 -2.82 2.32 -4.76
C VAL A 117 -3.59 1.25 -3.96
N HIS A 118 -3.75 0.05 -4.53
CA HIS A 118 -4.16 -1.17 -3.82
C HIS A 118 -2.91 -2.00 -3.52
N MET A 119 -2.67 -2.34 -2.26
CA MET A 119 -1.74 -3.42 -1.90
C MET A 119 -2.59 -4.67 -1.72
N SER A 120 -2.30 -5.69 -2.53
CA SER A 120 -2.86 -7.05 -2.47
C SER A 120 -1.93 -7.94 -1.67
#